data_AF-A0A263NRJ6-F1
#
_entry.id   AF-A0A263NRJ6-F1
#
_cell.length_a   1.000
_cell.length_b   1.000
_cell.length_c   1.000
_cell.angle_alpha   90.00
_cell.angle_beta   90.00
_cell.angle_gamma   90.00
#
_symmetry.space_group_name_H-M   'P 1'
#
loop_
_entity.id
_entity.type
_entity.pdbx_description
1 polymer ?
#
loop_
_entity_poly.entity_id
_entity_poly.type
_entity_poly.pdbx_seq_one_letter_code
_entity_poly.pdbx_strand_id
1 'polypeptide(L)'
;MLIKKVHMTLSVSNSQPQDFYHDAHKTSHPNAQTPTLTFDTNPVRTVSTLSPKPPAVLGELNVSNLPSREEARPADDHRSAMEVYYDNPILSRGILSASWDRSAQGQARRATLIDDLKGQVGDFSSDNTDPQSRADAMFRLARVVNYIDNDAGVERVGSARIGDGFLDTVGSHRSSSEAGRLMAFGRRGYDALESFSIGRAIDDKRTVEEITAGPLFKGLYAALNDEELDAFKSRVGGDWERASLPPSVRADLAATAERVLQIIDRKGGEESTPDNGKIDGLSIWVPLISEAFLSSVHYTRPGSEAARVGQFANKGFSALHQK
;
A
#
# COMPACT_ATOMS: atom_id res chain seq x y z
N MET A 1 -14.40 8.40 63.66
CA MET A 1 -13.67 8.42 62.38
C MET A 1 -14.19 7.22 61.58
N LEU A 2 -15.24 7.42 60.78
CA LEU A 2 -16.05 6.35 60.19
C LEU A 2 -15.67 6.08 58.73
N ILE A 3 -15.46 4.81 58.42
CA ILE A 3 -15.18 4.25 57.09
C ILE A 3 -16.49 4.10 56.32
N LYS A 4 -16.60 4.74 55.15
CA LYS A 4 -17.75 4.61 54.23
C LYS A 4 -17.51 3.45 53.27
N LYS A 5 -18.25 2.36 53.45
CA LYS A 5 -18.49 1.30 52.45
C LYS A 5 -19.70 1.72 51.61
N VAL A 6 -19.54 1.80 50.29
CA VAL A 6 -20.67 1.97 49.36
C VAL A 6 -20.82 0.67 48.57
N HIS A 7 -21.91 -0.04 48.83
CA HIS A 7 -22.45 -1.09 47.98
C HIS A 7 -23.41 -0.43 46.97
N MET A 8 -23.26 -0.73 45.69
CA MET A 8 -24.23 -0.39 44.66
C MET A 8 -24.79 -1.69 44.07
N THR A 9 -26.10 -1.88 44.24
CA THR A 9 -26.90 -3.00 43.74
C THR A 9 -27.39 -2.72 42.32
N LEU A 10 -27.31 -3.73 41.46
CA LEU A 10 -27.89 -3.77 40.13
C LEU A 10 -29.41 -4.03 40.23
N SER A 11 -30.20 -3.24 39.50
CA SER A 11 -31.62 -3.50 39.25
C SER A 11 -31.82 -3.70 37.75
N VAL A 12 -32.48 -4.80 37.41
CA VAL A 12 -32.82 -5.26 36.06
C VAL A 12 -34.19 -4.72 35.69
N SER A 13 -34.32 -4.07 34.53
CA SER A 13 -35.61 -3.87 33.86
C SER A 13 -35.57 -4.50 32.47
N ASN A 14 -36.55 -5.37 32.25
CA ASN A 14 -36.76 -6.23 31.09
C ASN A 14 -37.78 -5.54 30.16
N SER A 15 -37.56 -5.52 28.86
CA SER A 15 -38.57 -5.08 27.87
C SER A 15 -38.34 -5.81 26.54
N GLN A 16 -39.23 -6.75 26.22
CA GLN A 16 -39.36 -7.39 24.90
C GLN A 16 -39.94 -6.41 23.86
N PRO A 17 -39.84 -6.76 22.57
CA PRO A 17 -41.03 -6.71 21.72
C PRO A 17 -41.32 -8.01 20.97
N GLN A 18 -42.61 -8.18 20.70
CA GLN A 18 -43.31 -9.33 20.15
C GLN A 18 -43.20 -9.48 18.63
N ASP A 19 -43.33 -10.74 18.19
CA ASP A 19 -43.53 -11.24 16.83
C ASP A 19 -44.77 -10.69 16.12
N PHE A 20 -44.71 -10.58 14.78
CA PHE A 20 -45.88 -10.79 13.91
C PHE A 20 -45.46 -11.45 12.58
N TYR A 21 -46.16 -12.55 12.26
CA TYR A 21 -46.04 -13.38 11.07
C TYR A 21 -47.07 -12.98 9.99
N HIS A 22 -46.70 -13.27 8.73
CA HIS A 22 -47.41 -13.37 7.44
C HIS A 22 -48.94 -13.20 7.32
N ASP A 23 -49.39 -12.64 6.18
CA ASP A 23 -50.22 -13.41 5.22
C ASP A 23 -50.26 -12.83 3.78
N ALA A 24 -50.48 -13.71 2.80
CA ALA A 24 -50.63 -13.42 1.37
C ALA A 24 -51.86 -14.16 0.80
N HIS A 25 -52.70 -13.50 -0.02
CA HIS A 25 -53.35 -14.00 -1.25
C HIS A 25 -54.67 -13.27 -1.64
N LYS A 26 -54.78 -12.98 -2.96
CA LYS A 26 -55.97 -12.89 -3.87
C LYS A 26 -57.06 -11.82 -3.56
N THR A 27 -57.48 -10.96 -4.49
CA THR A 27 -58.40 -11.29 -5.60
C THR A 27 -58.70 -10.06 -6.52
N SER A 28 -58.76 -10.32 -7.84
CA SER A 28 -59.78 -9.90 -8.84
C SER A 28 -60.09 -8.42 -9.22
N HIS A 29 -59.88 -8.14 -10.51
CA HIS A 29 -60.39 -7.09 -11.42
C HIS A 29 -61.95 -7.04 -11.56
N PRO A 30 -62.62 -5.96 -12.09
CA PRO A 30 -62.52 -5.51 -13.50
C PRO A 30 -62.78 -4.02 -13.90
N ASN A 31 -62.04 -3.61 -14.95
CA ASN A 31 -62.46 -3.03 -16.24
C ASN A 31 -63.30 -1.73 -16.33
N ALA A 32 -62.75 -0.71 -17.00
CA ALA A 32 -63.48 0.23 -17.86
C ALA A 32 -62.54 0.85 -18.93
N GLN A 33 -62.83 0.59 -20.21
CA GLN A 33 -62.27 1.22 -21.42
C GLN A 33 -63.19 2.38 -21.82
N THR A 34 -62.71 3.55 -22.29
CA THR A 34 -62.56 4.03 -23.70
C THR A 34 -62.41 5.59 -23.68
N PRO A 35 -62.04 6.33 -24.75
CA PRO A 35 -61.42 5.98 -26.04
C PRO A 35 -60.23 6.87 -26.49
N THR A 36 -59.55 6.34 -27.51
CA THR A 36 -58.58 6.81 -28.52
C THR A 36 -58.49 8.30 -28.90
N LEU A 37 -57.25 8.77 -29.12
CA LEU A 37 -56.88 9.67 -30.22
C LEU A 37 -55.50 9.25 -30.79
N THR A 38 -55.53 8.70 -32.00
CA THR A 38 -54.36 8.33 -32.81
C THR A 38 -53.93 9.51 -33.67
N PHE A 39 -52.63 9.80 -33.69
CA PHE A 39 -51.97 10.47 -34.80
C PHE A 39 -50.76 9.64 -35.23
N ASP A 40 -50.88 9.04 -36.41
CA ASP A 40 -49.79 8.40 -37.13
C ASP A 40 -48.94 9.49 -37.79
N THR A 41 -47.68 9.63 -37.39
CA THR A 41 -46.61 10.15 -38.26
C THR A 41 -45.28 9.53 -37.83
N ASN A 42 -44.88 8.51 -38.57
CA ASN A 42 -43.55 7.92 -38.47
C ASN A 42 -42.63 8.66 -39.46
N PRO A 43 -41.58 9.36 -39.00
CA PRO A 43 -40.35 9.47 -39.77
C PRO A 43 -39.30 8.57 -39.13
N VAL A 44 -38.88 7.58 -39.91
CA VAL A 44 -37.65 6.78 -39.82
C VAL A 44 -36.73 7.18 -38.67
N ARG A 45 -36.80 6.45 -37.55
CA ARG A 45 -35.69 6.37 -36.59
C ARG A 45 -34.55 5.64 -37.28
N THR A 46 -33.53 6.36 -37.72
CA THR A 46 -32.18 5.79 -37.82
C THR A 46 -31.81 5.29 -36.42
N VAL A 47 -31.96 3.99 -36.20
CA VAL A 47 -31.41 3.32 -35.04
C VAL A 47 -29.90 3.37 -35.22
N SER A 48 -29.25 4.36 -34.60
CA SER A 48 -27.82 4.26 -34.33
C SER A 48 -27.64 3.04 -33.43
N THR A 49 -27.33 1.90 -34.05
CA THR A 49 -26.70 0.78 -33.37
C THR A 49 -25.28 1.20 -33.05
N LEU A 50 -25.13 2.06 -32.04
CA LEU A 50 -23.89 2.13 -31.30
C LEU A 50 -23.80 0.81 -30.53
N SER A 51 -23.13 -0.16 -31.12
CA SER A 51 -22.58 -1.29 -30.37
C SER A 51 -21.92 -0.72 -29.11
N PRO A 52 -22.14 -1.30 -27.91
CA PRO A 52 -21.46 -0.84 -26.72
C PRO A 52 -19.95 -0.90 -26.99
N LYS A 53 -19.29 0.27 -26.92
CA LYS A 53 -17.83 0.36 -26.91
C LYS A 53 -17.37 -0.62 -25.81
N PRO A 54 -16.42 -1.52 -26.08
CA PRO A 54 -15.84 -2.37 -25.03
C PRO A 54 -15.45 -1.48 -23.84
N PRO A 55 -15.65 -1.93 -22.59
CA PRO A 55 -15.20 -1.17 -21.43
C PRO A 55 -13.72 -0.82 -21.64
N ALA A 56 -13.39 0.46 -21.48
CA ALA A 56 -12.01 0.92 -21.61
C ALA A 56 -11.11 0.04 -20.73
N VAL A 57 -9.91 -0.28 -21.23
CA VAL A 57 -8.94 -1.02 -20.43
C VAL A 57 -8.61 -0.14 -19.21
N LEU A 58 -8.93 -0.63 -18.01
CA LEU A 58 -8.63 0.07 -16.75
C LEU A 58 -7.12 0.03 -16.48
N GLY A 59 -6.38 0.89 -17.18
CA GLY A 59 -4.92 0.98 -17.10
C GLY A 59 -4.42 1.23 -15.68
N GLU A 60 -5.25 1.84 -14.83
CA GLU A 60 -4.95 2.09 -13.42
C GLU A 60 -4.76 0.82 -12.58
N LEU A 61 -5.28 -0.33 -13.03
CA LEU A 61 -5.17 -1.62 -12.34
C LEU A 61 -3.89 -2.40 -12.69
N ASN A 62 -3.11 -1.95 -13.67
CA ASN A 62 -1.89 -2.64 -14.10
C ASN A 62 -0.71 -2.42 -13.13
N VAL A 63 -0.65 -3.19 -12.06
CA VAL A 63 0.40 -3.03 -11.04
C VAL A 63 1.77 -3.64 -11.41
N SER A 64 1.94 -4.15 -12.63
CA SER A 64 3.19 -4.84 -13.04
C SER A 64 4.38 -3.91 -13.24
N ASN A 65 4.15 -2.61 -13.45
CA ASN A 65 5.18 -1.60 -13.62
C ASN A 65 5.00 -0.47 -12.60
N LEU A 66 6.10 0.17 -12.23
CA LEU A 66 6.09 1.34 -11.36
C LEU A 66 5.23 2.46 -12.00
N PRO A 67 4.33 3.10 -11.24
CA PRO A 67 3.67 4.33 -11.69
C PRO A 67 4.71 5.41 -12.01
N SER A 68 4.43 6.28 -12.99
CA SER A 68 5.30 7.41 -13.34
C SER A 68 4.51 8.71 -13.47
N ARG A 69 5.21 9.84 -13.41
CA ARG A 69 4.60 11.17 -13.47
C ARG A 69 4.06 11.49 -14.87
N GLU A 70 4.71 10.96 -15.88
CA GLU A 70 4.41 11.17 -17.29
C GLU A 70 3.26 10.27 -17.77
N GLU A 71 2.79 9.34 -16.93
CA GLU A 71 1.71 8.44 -17.27
C GLU A 71 0.40 9.22 -17.51
N ALA A 72 -0.26 8.89 -18.62
CA ALA A 72 -1.55 9.41 -19.01
C ALA A 72 -2.56 8.27 -19.10
N ARG A 73 -3.84 8.61 -19.04
CA ARG A 73 -4.92 7.64 -19.30
C ARG A 73 -4.73 7.02 -20.69
N PRO A 74 -5.08 5.72 -20.86
CA PRO A 74 -5.17 5.12 -22.19
C PRO A 74 -5.99 5.99 -23.15
N ALA A 75 -5.61 6.05 -24.42
CA ALA A 75 -6.23 6.96 -25.40
C ALA A 75 -7.75 6.77 -25.56
N ASP A 76 -8.26 5.58 -25.23
CA ASP A 76 -9.68 5.22 -25.28
C ASP A 76 -10.42 5.42 -23.94
N ASP A 77 -9.71 5.77 -22.86
CA ASP A 77 -10.29 6.13 -21.57
C ASP A 77 -10.68 7.62 -21.56
N HIS A 78 -11.99 7.85 -21.54
CA HIS A 78 -12.59 9.19 -21.53
C HIS A 78 -13.25 9.54 -20.20
N ARG A 79 -13.03 8.73 -19.16
CA ARG A 79 -13.62 8.96 -17.84
C ARG A 79 -13.14 10.28 -17.25
N SER A 80 -14.06 11.05 -16.71
CA SER A 80 -13.77 12.20 -15.88
C SER A 80 -13.04 11.79 -14.59
N ALA A 81 -12.42 12.77 -13.91
CA ALA A 81 -11.82 12.54 -12.60
C ALA A 81 -12.82 11.91 -11.59
N MET A 82 -14.09 12.30 -11.66
CA MET A 82 -15.13 11.78 -10.76
C MET A 82 -15.46 10.32 -11.05
N GLU A 83 -15.49 9.93 -12.32
CA GLU A 83 -15.69 8.53 -12.73
C GLU A 83 -14.49 7.66 -12.30
N VAL A 84 -13.25 8.12 -12.55
CA VAL A 84 -12.05 7.40 -12.06
C VAL A 84 -12.05 7.25 -10.54
N TYR A 85 -12.46 8.29 -9.80
CA TYR A 85 -12.59 8.24 -8.34
C TYR A 85 -13.59 7.19 -7.88
N TYR A 86 -14.79 7.13 -8.47
CA TYR A 86 -15.82 6.18 -8.06
C TYR A 86 -15.54 4.74 -8.49
N ASP A 87 -14.90 4.57 -9.65
CA ASP A 87 -14.50 3.25 -10.16
C ASP A 87 -13.39 2.63 -9.31
N ASN A 88 -12.61 3.44 -8.58
CA ASN A 88 -11.57 2.97 -7.68
C ASN A 88 -12.05 2.95 -6.21
N PRO A 89 -12.31 1.76 -5.60
CA PRO A 89 -12.79 1.68 -4.22
C PRO A 89 -11.77 2.17 -3.19
N ILE A 90 -10.46 2.05 -3.45
CA ILE A 90 -9.40 2.55 -2.57
C ILE A 90 -9.51 4.07 -2.42
N LEU A 91 -9.84 4.77 -3.50
CA LEU A 91 -10.04 6.22 -3.49
C LEU A 91 -11.40 6.59 -2.91
N SER A 92 -12.49 6.00 -3.42
CA SER A 92 -13.85 6.43 -3.08
C SER A 92 -14.30 6.07 -1.66
N ARG A 93 -13.72 5.03 -1.07
CA ARG A 93 -14.04 4.59 0.30
C ARG A 93 -12.89 4.84 1.28
N GLY A 94 -11.70 5.12 0.77
CA GLY A 94 -10.49 5.32 1.56
C GLY A 94 -10.10 6.79 1.73
N ILE A 95 -8.85 7.11 1.42
CA ILE A 95 -8.15 8.32 1.89
C ILE A 95 -8.77 9.64 1.45
N LEU A 96 -9.43 9.67 0.30
CA LEU A 96 -10.11 10.86 -0.23
C LEU A 96 -11.55 11.00 0.31
N SER A 97 -12.08 9.96 0.95
CA SER A 97 -13.42 10.02 1.53
C SER A 97 -13.44 10.94 2.76
N ALA A 98 -14.51 11.74 2.84
CA ALA A 98 -14.81 12.55 4.02
C ALA A 98 -14.91 11.71 5.31
N SER A 99 -15.17 10.41 5.21
CA SER A 99 -15.36 9.50 6.35
C SER A 99 -14.09 8.86 6.91
N TRP A 100 -12.93 9.01 6.26
CA TRP A 100 -11.70 8.27 6.60
C TRP A 100 -11.19 8.53 8.05
N ASP A 101 -11.23 9.77 8.52
CA ASP A 101 -11.01 10.13 9.93
C ASP A 101 -11.82 11.40 10.26
N ARG A 102 -12.84 11.26 11.11
CA ARG A 102 -13.78 12.34 11.44
C ARG A 102 -13.29 13.26 12.56
N SER A 103 -12.19 12.92 13.22
CA SER A 103 -11.59 13.79 14.23
C SER A 103 -11.02 15.06 13.57
N ALA A 104 -10.98 16.18 14.31
CA ALA A 104 -10.40 17.42 13.78
C ALA A 104 -8.93 17.24 13.36
N GLN A 105 -8.17 16.46 14.13
CA GLN A 105 -6.78 16.11 13.81
C GLN A 105 -6.69 15.23 12.55
N GLY A 106 -7.59 14.25 12.42
CA GLY A 106 -7.74 13.43 11.22
C GLY A 106 -8.02 14.21 9.96
N GLN A 107 -8.96 15.15 10.04
CA GLN A 107 -9.31 16.03 8.94
C GLN A 107 -8.13 16.91 8.51
N ALA A 108 -7.38 17.48 9.47
CA ALA A 108 -6.18 18.26 9.17
C ALA A 108 -5.07 17.43 8.51
N ARG A 109 -4.84 16.20 9.00
CA ARG A 109 -3.89 15.25 8.38
C ARG A 109 -4.30 14.89 6.95
N ARG A 110 -5.59 14.60 6.74
CA ARG A 110 -6.12 14.29 5.41
C ARG A 110 -5.97 15.48 4.45
N ALA A 111 -6.30 16.69 4.90
CA ALA A 111 -6.15 17.89 4.08
C ALA A 111 -4.69 18.10 3.63
N THR A 112 -3.75 17.98 4.57
CA THR A 112 -2.30 18.06 4.27
C THR A 112 -1.88 17.00 3.26
N LEU A 113 -2.31 15.75 3.47
CA LEU A 113 -2.00 14.68 2.53
C LEU A 113 -2.60 14.91 1.14
N ILE A 114 -3.83 15.43 1.04
CA ILE A 114 -4.45 15.74 -0.24
C ILE A 114 -3.64 16.81 -0.99
N ASP A 115 -3.20 17.87 -0.30
CA ASP A 115 -2.37 18.90 -0.92
C ASP A 115 -1.02 18.35 -1.39
N ASP A 116 -0.38 17.52 -0.57
CA ASP A 116 0.85 16.81 -0.94
C ASP A 116 0.63 15.94 -2.19
N LEU A 117 -0.45 15.15 -2.23
CA LEU A 117 -0.79 14.29 -3.37
C LEU A 117 -1.04 15.11 -4.65
N LYS A 118 -1.77 16.22 -4.56
CA LYS A 118 -1.98 17.15 -5.70
C LYS A 118 -0.65 17.66 -6.24
N GLY A 119 0.31 17.96 -5.36
CA GLY A 119 1.66 18.37 -5.75
C GLY A 119 2.40 17.33 -6.61
N GLN A 120 2.13 16.04 -6.39
CA GLN A 120 2.78 14.95 -7.12
C GLN A 120 2.05 14.56 -8.42
N VAL A 121 0.74 14.31 -8.34
CA VAL A 121 -0.03 13.77 -9.47
C VAL A 121 -0.69 14.84 -10.35
N GLY A 122 -0.70 16.10 -9.88
CA GLY A 122 -1.46 17.21 -10.45
C GLY A 122 -2.75 17.48 -9.65
N ASP A 123 -3.31 18.67 -9.81
CA ASP A 123 -4.52 19.04 -9.07
C ASP A 123 -5.77 18.38 -9.67
N PHE A 124 -6.31 17.42 -8.92
CA PHE A 124 -7.52 16.69 -9.27
C PHE A 124 -8.80 17.30 -8.66
N SER A 125 -8.70 18.38 -7.87
CA SER A 125 -9.90 19.04 -7.30
C SER A 125 -10.61 19.92 -8.31
N SER A 126 -11.78 20.42 -7.92
CA SER A 126 -12.56 21.40 -8.67
C SER A 126 -11.86 22.75 -8.88
N ASP A 127 -10.75 23.01 -8.18
CA ASP A 127 -10.01 24.28 -8.29
C ASP A 127 -9.22 24.35 -9.61
N ASN A 128 -8.78 23.19 -10.13
CA ASN A 128 -8.24 23.07 -11.48
C ASN A 128 -9.39 23.14 -12.50
N THR A 129 -9.43 24.16 -13.34
CA THR A 129 -10.52 24.37 -14.31
C THR A 129 -10.43 23.44 -15.53
N ASP A 130 -9.29 22.81 -15.80
CA ASP A 130 -9.11 21.88 -16.92
C ASP A 130 -9.61 20.46 -16.57
N PRO A 131 -10.73 20.00 -17.18
CA PRO A 131 -11.28 18.68 -16.89
C PRO A 131 -10.38 17.51 -17.29
N GLN A 132 -9.57 17.64 -18.35
CA GLN A 132 -8.68 16.58 -18.78
C GLN A 132 -7.50 16.45 -17.82
N SER A 133 -6.91 17.59 -17.43
CA SER A 133 -5.85 17.62 -16.42
C SER A 133 -6.31 17.00 -15.09
N ARG A 134 -7.53 17.30 -14.63
CA ARG A 134 -8.09 16.67 -13.42
C ARG A 134 -8.20 15.15 -13.57
N ALA A 135 -8.69 14.69 -14.72
CA ALA A 135 -8.90 13.26 -14.96
C ALA A 135 -7.58 12.49 -15.03
N ASP A 136 -6.55 13.05 -15.68
CA ASP A 136 -5.21 12.47 -15.73
C ASP A 136 -4.54 12.45 -14.36
N ALA A 137 -4.73 13.50 -13.55
CA ALA A 137 -4.24 13.54 -12.17
C ALA A 137 -4.90 12.47 -11.28
N MET A 138 -6.22 12.32 -11.37
CA MET A 138 -6.94 11.27 -10.63
C MET A 138 -6.54 9.87 -11.09
N PHE A 139 -6.33 9.67 -12.40
CA PHE A 139 -5.83 8.41 -12.95
C PHE A 139 -4.44 8.07 -12.41
N ARG A 140 -3.50 9.03 -12.40
CA ARG A 140 -2.18 8.84 -11.80
C ARG A 140 -2.28 8.49 -10.31
N LEU A 141 -3.17 9.14 -9.57
CA LEU A 141 -3.40 8.77 -8.18
C LEU A 141 -3.95 7.35 -8.03
N ALA A 142 -4.90 6.95 -8.89
CA ALA A 142 -5.44 5.59 -8.93
C ALA A 142 -4.34 4.55 -9.21
N ARG A 143 -3.42 4.82 -10.15
CA ARG A 143 -2.22 4.00 -10.41
C ARG A 143 -1.40 3.80 -9.14
N VAL A 144 -1.12 4.89 -8.43
CA VAL A 144 -0.30 4.86 -7.21
C VAL A 144 -0.96 4.04 -6.11
N VAL A 145 -2.23 4.27 -5.79
CA VAL A 145 -2.88 3.57 -4.69
C VAL A 145 -3.06 2.08 -4.97
N ASN A 146 -3.38 1.70 -6.22
CA ASN A 146 -3.45 0.29 -6.62
C ASN A 146 -2.08 -0.38 -6.54
N TYR A 147 -1.02 0.31 -6.97
CA TYR A 147 0.35 -0.20 -6.87
C TYR A 147 0.78 -0.41 -5.42
N ILE A 148 0.43 0.52 -4.52
CA ILE A 148 0.73 0.40 -3.08
C ILE A 148 -0.04 -0.75 -2.44
N ASP A 149 -1.34 -0.88 -2.71
CA ASP A 149 -2.20 -1.98 -2.23
C ASP A 149 -1.67 -3.36 -2.71
N ASN A 150 -1.04 -3.40 -3.87
CA ASN A 150 -0.44 -4.63 -4.43
C ASN A 150 1.04 -4.84 -4.07
N ASP A 151 1.63 -3.99 -3.24
CA ASP A 151 3.03 -4.13 -2.84
C ASP A 151 3.18 -5.24 -1.79
N ALA A 152 3.98 -6.25 -2.10
CA ALA A 152 4.23 -7.37 -1.19
C ALA A 152 5.14 -6.98 0.01
N GLY A 153 5.86 -5.86 -0.04
CA GLY A 153 6.79 -5.48 1.02
C GLY A 153 6.28 -4.44 2.02
N VAL A 154 5.04 -3.96 1.89
CA VAL A 154 4.38 -3.20 2.95
C VAL A 154 3.85 -4.12 4.06
N GLU A 155 3.87 -3.63 5.30
CA GLU A 155 3.32 -4.32 6.46
C GLU A 155 1.79 -4.21 6.50
N ARG A 156 1.14 -5.33 6.79
CA ARG A 156 -0.31 -5.46 6.96
C ARG A 156 -0.62 -6.17 8.27
N VAL A 157 -1.80 -5.94 8.84
CA VAL A 157 -2.20 -6.52 10.15
C VAL A 157 -3.51 -7.29 10.06
N GLY A 158 -3.61 -8.36 10.85
CA GLY A 158 -4.85 -9.12 10.98
C GLY A 158 -5.24 -9.82 9.69
N SER A 159 -6.46 -9.54 9.20
CA SER A 159 -7.04 -10.18 8.00
C SER A 159 -6.78 -9.42 6.70
N ALA A 160 -6.06 -8.31 6.75
CA ALA A 160 -5.63 -7.51 5.61
C ALA A 160 -4.85 -8.33 4.58
N ARG A 161 -5.11 -8.13 3.29
CA ARG A 161 -4.46 -8.89 2.21
C ARG A 161 -3.93 -7.94 1.13
N ILE A 162 -2.90 -8.39 0.42
CA ILE A 162 -2.43 -7.73 -0.79
C ILE A 162 -3.61 -7.60 -1.78
N GLY A 163 -3.85 -6.39 -2.28
CA GLY A 163 -4.86 -6.13 -3.29
C GLY A 163 -6.29 -6.25 -2.77
N ASP A 164 -6.54 -6.01 -1.48
CA ASP A 164 -7.88 -6.11 -0.91
C ASP A 164 -8.74 -4.86 -1.14
N GLY A 165 -8.16 -3.84 -1.78
CA GLY A 165 -8.86 -2.62 -2.16
C GLY A 165 -8.98 -1.61 -1.02
N PHE A 166 -8.16 -1.74 0.04
CA PHE A 166 -8.03 -0.76 1.11
C PHE A 166 -6.56 -0.39 1.31
N LEU A 167 -6.29 0.82 1.82
CA LEU A 167 -4.96 1.17 2.30
C LEU A 167 -4.92 0.95 3.80
N ASP A 168 -4.37 -0.19 4.19
CA ASP A 168 -4.28 -0.61 5.57
C ASP A 168 -3.37 0.30 6.37
N THR A 169 -3.81 0.55 7.60
CA THR A 169 -3.02 1.18 8.64
C THR A 169 -2.63 0.11 9.65
N VAL A 170 -1.35 -0.05 9.96
CA VAL A 170 -0.97 -0.73 11.21
C VAL A 170 -1.52 0.12 12.37
N GLY A 171 -1.86 -0.46 13.52
CA GLY A 171 -2.38 0.24 14.72
C GLY A 171 -1.49 1.34 15.35
N SER A 172 -0.50 1.83 14.62
CA SER A 172 0.25 3.06 14.81
C SER A 172 0.71 3.52 13.41
N HIS A 173 0.80 4.83 13.15
CA HIS A 173 1.09 5.45 11.84
C HIS A 173 2.51 5.16 11.33
N ARG A 174 2.86 3.87 11.20
CA ARG A 174 4.18 3.39 10.82
C ARG A 174 4.33 3.56 9.32
N SER A 175 5.51 4.05 8.95
CA SER A 175 5.92 4.30 7.58
C SER A 175 5.85 3.04 6.71
N SER A 176 5.94 1.85 7.28
CA SER A 176 5.89 0.55 6.59
C SER A 176 4.50 0.10 6.10
N SER A 177 3.41 0.76 6.51
CA SER A 177 2.05 0.44 6.03
C SER A 177 1.76 1.00 4.63
N GLU A 178 0.68 0.52 4.00
CA GLU A 178 0.16 1.08 2.74
C GLU A 178 -0.18 2.57 2.88
N ALA A 179 -0.88 2.95 3.95
CA ALA A 179 -1.16 4.36 4.24
C ALA A 179 0.14 5.16 4.47
N GLY A 180 1.12 4.58 5.17
CA GLY A 180 2.43 5.19 5.38
C GLY A 180 3.20 5.39 4.08
N ARG A 181 3.11 4.43 3.14
CA ARG A 181 3.72 4.52 1.81
C ARG A 181 3.04 5.58 0.95
N LEU A 182 1.72 5.72 1.03
CA LEU A 182 1.01 6.81 0.35
C LEU A 182 1.40 8.18 0.90
N MET A 183 1.55 8.31 2.22
CA MET A 183 2.05 9.57 2.83
C MET A 183 3.48 9.88 2.39
N ALA A 184 4.34 8.88 2.27
CA ALA A 184 5.69 9.05 1.76
C ALA A 184 5.69 9.48 0.28
N PHE A 185 4.80 8.92 -0.53
CA PHE A 185 4.56 9.36 -1.91
C PHE A 185 4.13 10.82 -1.98
N GLY A 186 3.15 11.26 -1.19
CA GLY A 186 2.72 12.66 -1.18
C GLY A 186 3.89 13.64 -0.95
N ARG A 187 4.83 13.30 -0.06
CA ARG A 187 5.97 14.16 0.29
C ARG A 187 7.13 14.13 -0.69
N ARG A 188 7.42 12.95 -1.27
CA ARG A 188 8.65 12.70 -2.04
C ARG A 188 8.40 12.39 -3.52
N GLY A 189 7.15 12.23 -3.93
CA GLY A 189 6.78 11.87 -5.28
C GLY A 189 7.11 10.42 -5.64
N TYR A 190 7.29 10.19 -6.94
CA TYR A 190 7.40 8.85 -7.53
C TYR A 190 8.62 8.05 -7.07
N ASP A 191 9.69 8.71 -6.63
CA ASP A 191 10.86 8.05 -6.03
C ASP A 191 10.47 7.25 -4.77
N ALA A 192 9.42 7.67 -4.04
CA ALA A 192 8.91 6.93 -2.89
C ALA A 192 8.17 5.64 -3.26
N LEU A 193 7.86 5.42 -4.54
CA LEU A 193 7.28 4.15 -5.01
C LEU A 193 8.38 3.14 -5.34
N GLU A 194 9.54 3.60 -5.82
CA GLU A 194 10.72 2.73 -5.95
C GLU A 194 11.29 2.35 -4.58
N SER A 195 11.09 3.26 -3.62
CA SER A 195 11.62 3.19 -2.28
C SER A 195 10.62 2.58 -1.32
N PHE A 196 10.83 1.34 -0.90
CA PHE A 196 10.24 0.81 0.34
C PHE A 196 10.45 1.85 1.43
N SER A 197 9.43 2.17 2.23
CA SER A 197 9.45 3.30 3.15
C SER A 197 10.81 3.46 3.83
N ILE A 198 11.61 4.39 3.30
CA ILE A 198 12.97 4.66 3.75
C ILE A 198 12.87 5.42 5.07
N GLY A 199 13.68 5.04 6.05
CA GLY A 199 13.80 5.73 7.33
C GLY A 199 13.09 5.04 8.48
N ARG A 200 13.26 5.54 9.70
CA ARG A 200 12.49 5.07 10.86
C ARG A 200 11.01 5.41 10.73
N ALA A 201 10.16 4.67 11.45
CA ALA A 201 8.75 5.04 11.57
C ALA A 201 8.63 6.39 12.29
N ILE A 202 7.51 7.11 12.10
CA ILE A 202 7.31 8.48 12.61
C ILE A 202 7.57 8.61 14.13
N ASP A 203 7.31 7.56 14.90
CA ASP A 203 7.54 7.51 16.35
C ASP A 203 8.71 6.61 16.78
N ASP A 204 9.43 6.01 15.83
CA ASP A 204 10.59 5.18 16.12
C ASP A 204 11.82 6.06 16.40
N LYS A 205 12.24 6.07 17.66
CA LYS A 205 13.37 6.87 18.16
C LYS A 205 14.65 6.07 18.32
N ARG A 206 14.67 4.79 17.91
CA ARG A 206 15.83 3.91 18.12
C ARG A 206 17.09 4.48 17.48
N THR A 207 18.23 4.35 18.14
CA THR A 207 19.55 4.70 17.58
C THR A 207 19.99 3.66 16.54
N VAL A 208 21.08 3.95 15.82
CA VAL A 208 21.69 2.98 14.90
C VAL A 208 22.01 1.70 15.65
N GLU A 209 22.63 1.81 16.83
CA GLU A 209 23.06 0.69 17.65
C GLU A 209 21.88 -0.18 18.11
N GLU A 210 20.76 0.45 18.48
CA GLU A 210 19.54 -0.26 18.86
C GLU A 210 18.88 -0.98 17.67
N ILE A 211 18.97 -0.41 16.47
CA ILE A 211 18.45 -1.04 15.24
C ILE A 211 19.36 -2.19 14.81
N THR A 212 20.67 -1.99 14.81
CA THR A 212 21.64 -2.97 14.29
C THR A 212 22.01 -4.06 15.28
N ALA A 213 21.56 -3.97 16.54
CA ALA A 213 21.79 -5.01 17.55
C ALA A 213 21.04 -6.33 17.27
N GLY A 214 20.04 -6.30 16.37
CA GLY A 214 19.17 -7.44 16.09
C GLY A 214 19.86 -8.61 15.35
N PRO A 215 19.36 -9.85 15.51
CA PRO A 215 19.86 -11.03 14.82
C PRO A 215 19.86 -10.95 13.29
N LEU A 216 18.96 -10.17 12.70
CA LEU A 216 18.92 -9.90 11.26
C LEU A 216 20.22 -9.26 10.75
N PHE A 217 20.77 -8.28 11.48
CA PHE A 217 22.03 -7.62 11.12
C PHE A 217 23.23 -8.54 11.28
N LYS A 218 23.21 -9.43 12.29
CA LYS A 218 24.23 -10.48 12.40
C LYS A 218 24.22 -11.38 11.16
N GLY A 219 23.03 -11.71 10.65
CA GLY A 219 22.86 -12.47 9.42
C GLY A 219 23.34 -11.71 8.18
N LEU A 220 23.03 -10.42 8.06
CA LEU A 220 23.53 -9.53 7.00
C LEU A 220 25.06 -9.58 6.91
N TYR A 221 25.75 -9.35 8.03
CA TYR A 221 27.23 -9.34 8.06
C TYR A 221 27.86 -10.71 7.81
N ALA A 222 27.13 -11.80 8.04
CA ALA A 222 27.62 -13.14 7.74
C ALA A 222 27.38 -13.55 6.27
N ALA A 223 26.40 -12.93 5.60
CA ALA A 223 25.98 -13.29 4.24
C ALA A 223 26.76 -12.54 3.15
N LEU A 224 27.34 -11.37 3.46
CA LEU A 224 27.98 -10.47 2.51
C LEU A 224 29.47 -10.30 2.81
N ASN A 225 30.28 -10.15 1.77
CA ASN A 225 31.63 -9.60 1.90
C ASN A 225 31.60 -8.05 1.98
N ASP A 226 32.74 -7.40 2.18
CA ASP A 226 32.83 -5.94 2.34
C ASP A 226 32.29 -5.17 1.13
N GLU A 227 32.61 -5.60 -0.10
CA GLU A 227 32.13 -4.93 -1.33
C GLU A 227 30.61 -5.05 -1.49
N GLU A 228 30.06 -6.23 -1.19
CA GLU A 228 28.63 -6.48 -1.23
C GLU A 228 27.90 -5.73 -0.11
N LEU A 229 28.51 -5.59 1.07
CA LEU A 229 27.95 -4.81 2.17
C LEU A 229 27.90 -3.31 1.81
N ASP A 230 28.95 -2.78 1.18
CA ASP A 230 28.98 -1.40 0.68
C ASP A 230 27.93 -1.18 -0.42
N ALA A 231 27.75 -2.16 -1.31
CA ALA A 231 26.68 -2.15 -2.30
C ALA A 231 25.31 -2.16 -1.62
N PHE A 232 25.08 -3.04 -0.64
CA PHE A 232 23.84 -3.10 0.14
C PHE A 232 23.54 -1.77 0.82
N LYS A 233 24.52 -1.19 1.52
CA LYS A 233 24.44 0.14 2.15
C LYS A 233 24.05 1.20 1.12
N SER A 234 24.67 1.18 -0.06
CA SER A 234 24.32 2.09 -1.16
C SER A 234 22.88 1.89 -1.65
N ARG A 235 22.38 0.64 -1.73
CA ARG A 235 21.00 0.34 -2.15
C ARG A 235 19.94 0.83 -1.17
N VAL A 236 20.23 0.85 0.13
CA VAL A 236 19.30 1.38 1.15
C VAL A 236 19.42 2.89 1.35
N GLY A 237 20.27 3.58 0.58
CA GLY A 237 20.40 5.04 0.56
C GLY A 237 21.71 5.58 1.15
N GLY A 238 22.59 4.72 1.66
CA GLY A 238 23.92 5.08 2.13
C GLY A 238 24.39 4.32 3.36
N ASP A 239 25.66 4.52 3.70
CA ASP A 239 26.29 3.91 4.86
C ASP A 239 25.79 4.53 6.18
N TRP A 240 25.02 3.75 6.94
CA TRP A 240 24.50 4.12 8.26
C TRP A 240 25.59 4.17 9.34
N GLU A 241 26.83 3.79 9.06
CA GLU A 241 27.97 3.90 9.98
C GLU A 241 28.82 5.15 9.70
N ARG A 242 28.58 5.82 8.58
CA ARG A 242 29.33 7.00 8.17
C ARG A 242 29.17 8.15 9.16
N ALA A 243 30.21 8.40 9.96
CA ALA A 243 30.21 9.39 11.03
C ALA A 243 29.98 10.85 10.56
N SER A 244 30.21 11.15 9.28
CA SER A 244 29.92 12.49 8.72
C SER A 244 28.43 12.76 8.52
N LEU A 245 27.57 11.74 8.60
CA LEU A 245 26.11 11.91 8.51
C LEU A 245 25.49 12.23 9.87
N PRO A 246 24.41 13.03 9.93
CA PRO A 246 23.67 13.26 11.17
C PRO A 246 23.17 11.94 11.79
N PRO A 247 23.16 11.80 13.13
CA PRO A 247 22.70 10.58 13.80
C PRO A 247 21.29 10.12 13.42
N SER A 248 20.37 11.07 13.20
CA SER A 248 19.01 10.77 12.73
C SER A 248 19.01 10.14 11.34
N VAL A 249 19.80 10.67 10.41
CA VAL A 249 19.93 10.15 9.04
C VAL A 249 20.53 8.74 9.06
N ARG A 250 21.57 8.52 9.88
CA ARG A 250 22.17 7.20 10.06
C ARG A 250 21.15 6.18 10.58
N ALA A 251 20.35 6.56 11.59
CA ALA A 251 19.32 5.68 12.14
C ALA A 251 18.20 5.39 11.13
N ASP A 252 17.87 6.36 10.27
CA ASP A 252 16.91 6.18 9.18
C ASP A 252 17.44 5.21 8.10
N LEU A 253 18.72 5.30 7.75
CA LEU A 253 19.38 4.35 6.85
C LEU A 253 19.41 2.94 7.45
N ALA A 254 19.75 2.81 8.74
CA ALA A 254 19.73 1.53 9.45
C ALA A 254 18.31 0.92 9.51
N ALA A 255 17.29 1.72 9.77
CA ALA A 255 15.90 1.24 9.78
C ALA A 255 15.43 0.79 8.39
N THR A 256 15.96 1.40 7.33
CA THR A 256 15.71 0.96 5.95
C THR A 256 16.32 -0.42 5.71
N ALA A 257 17.57 -0.62 6.15
CA ALA A 257 18.23 -1.92 6.10
C ALA A 257 17.47 -2.99 6.91
N GLU A 258 17.04 -2.67 8.13
CA GLU A 258 16.25 -3.57 8.98
C GLU A 258 15.00 -4.09 8.26
N ARG A 259 14.25 -3.20 7.58
CA ARG A 259 13.05 -3.59 6.83
C ARG A 259 13.34 -4.49 5.65
N VAL A 260 14.40 -4.21 4.90
CA VAL A 260 14.83 -5.08 3.80
C VAL A 260 15.11 -6.49 4.34
N LEU A 261 15.80 -6.59 5.47
CA LEU A 261 16.10 -7.87 6.11
C LEU A 261 14.84 -8.58 6.61
N GLN A 262 13.88 -7.86 7.19
CA GLN A 262 12.58 -8.41 7.60
C GLN A 262 11.75 -8.91 6.40
N ILE A 263 11.82 -8.25 5.25
CA ILE A 263 11.17 -8.73 4.02
C ILE A 263 11.83 -10.03 3.54
N ILE A 264 13.16 -10.09 3.61
CA ILE A 264 13.92 -11.27 3.21
C ILE A 264 13.61 -12.44 4.15
N ASP A 265 13.69 -12.26 5.47
CA ASP A 265 13.32 -13.24 6.51
C ASP A 265 11.90 -13.78 6.27
N ARG A 266 10.91 -12.91 6.08
CA ARG A 266 9.51 -13.36 5.82
C ARG A 266 9.34 -14.21 4.56
N LYS A 267 10.24 -14.11 3.56
CA LYS A 267 10.15 -14.94 2.35
C LYS A 267 10.53 -16.40 2.60
N GLY A 268 11.37 -16.67 3.60
CA GLY A 268 11.94 -18.01 3.77
C GLY A 268 12.71 -18.47 2.55
N GLY A 269 12.79 -19.79 2.38
CA GLY A 269 13.42 -20.43 1.23
C GLY A 269 14.09 -21.74 1.61
N GLU A 270 15.04 -22.16 0.78
CA GLU A 270 15.83 -23.36 1.03
C GLU A 270 16.64 -23.17 2.32
N GLU A 271 16.47 -24.09 3.28
CA GLU A 271 17.08 -24.02 4.62
C GLU A 271 16.84 -22.70 5.37
N SER A 272 15.69 -22.08 5.13
CA SER A 272 15.29 -20.82 5.74
C SER A 272 13.91 -20.92 6.38
N THR A 273 13.78 -20.52 7.65
CA THR A 273 12.49 -20.53 8.36
C THR A 273 11.89 -19.13 8.33
N PRO A 274 10.76 -18.93 7.61
CA PRO A 274 10.23 -17.59 7.42
C PRO A 274 9.77 -16.96 8.74
N ASP A 275 10.06 -15.67 8.90
CA ASP A 275 9.58 -14.81 10.01
C ASP A 275 10.10 -15.26 11.39
N ASN A 276 11.32 -15.79 11.44
CA ASN A 276 11.95 -16.26 12.68
C ASN A 276 12.89 -15.22 13.31
N GLY A 277 13.03 -14.05 12.68
CA GLY A 277 13.90 -12.96 13.10
C GLY A 277 15.37 -13.18 12.76
N LYS A 278 15.71 -14.09 11.84
CA LYS A 278 17.08 -14.39 11.43
C LYS A 278 17.20 -14.38 9.91
N ILE A 279 18.44 -14.36 9.44
CA ILE A 279 18.76 -14.64 8.04
C ILE A 279 19.42 -16.02 8.02
N ASP A 280 18.67 -16.99 7.53
CA ASP A 280 19.05 -18.39 7.44
C ASP A 280 19.68 -18.75 6.08
N GLY A 281 20.15 -20.00 5.97
CA GLY A 281 20.73 -20.55 4.75
C GLY A 281 22.10 -19.99 4.39
N LEU A 282 22.92 -19.70 5.41
CA LEU A 282 24.37 -19.55 5.27
C LEU A 282 25.00 -20.92 4.91
N SER A 283 25.99 -20.89 4.02
CA SER A 283 26.78 -22.05 3.64
C SER A 283 27.87 -22.30 4.69
N ILE A 284 27.95 -23.55 5.17
CA ILE A 284 29.07 -24.03 6.00
C ILE A 284 30.29 -24.44 5.15
N TRP A 285 30.13 -24.48 3.82
CA TRP A 285 31.15 -24.91 2.88
C TRP A 285 31.67 -23.71 2.08
N VAL A 286 32.51 -22.90 2.73
CA VAL A 286 33.24 -21.81 2.09
C VAL A 286 34.56 -22.39 1.54
N PRO A 287 34.86 -22.25 0.23
CA PRO A 287 36.11 -22.73 -0.33
C PRO A 287 37.33 -22.09 0.34
N LEU A 288 38.39 -22.86 0.54
CA LEU A 288 39.68 -22.37 1.06
C LEU A 288 40.47 -21.63 -0.04
N ILE A 289 39.92 -20.54 -0.54
CA ILE A 289 40.55 -19.62 -1.50
C ILE A 289 40.65 -18.22 -0.89
N SER A 290 41.42 -17.32 -1.52
CA SER A 290 41.51 -15.94 -1.05
C SER A 290 40.13 -15.28 -1.03
N GLU A 291 39.84 -14.53 0.03
CA GLU A 291 38.59 -13.78 0.20
C GLU A 291 38.29 -12.85 -0.97
N ALA A 292 39.31 -12.36 -1.68
CA ALA A 292 39.16 -11.54 -2.88
C ALA A 292 38.44 -12.25 -4.05
N PHE A 293 38.32 -13.58 -4.01
CA PHE A 293 37.58 -14.38 -5.00
C PHE A 293 36.24 -14.91 -4.46
N LEU A 294 35.94 -14.66 -3.18
CA LEU A 294 34.70 -15.08 -2.56
C LEU A 294 33.64 -13.98 -2.69
N SER A 295 32.40 -14.42 -2.80
CA SER A 295 31.21 -13.57 -2.91
C SER A 295 30.03 -14.29 -2.26
N SER A 296 28.91 -13.60 -2.05
CA SER A 296 27.70 -14.13 -1.42
C SER A 296 27.30 -15.54 -1.90
N VAL A 297 27.49 -15.89 -3.17
CA VAL A 297 27.16 -17.24 -3.68
C VAL A 297 27.95 -18.38 -3.02
N HIS A 298 29.11 -18.08 -2.43
CA HIS A 298 29.94 -19.04 -1.71
C HIS A 298 29.56 -19.14 -0.23
N TYR A 299 29.04 -18.05 0.34
CA TYR A 299 28.63 -17.95 1.74
C TYR A 299 27.16 -18.32 1.98
N THR A 300 26.40 -18.57 0.91
CA THR A 300 24.94 -18.71 0.98
C THR A 300 24.45 -19.89 0.16
N ARG A 301 23.29 -20.42 0.53
CA ARG A 301 22.62 -21.50 -0.20
C ARG A 301 21.68 -20.92 -1.26
N PRO A 302 21.70 -21.43 -2.49
CA PRO A 302 20.78 -20.94 -3.53
C PRO A 302 19.32 -20.98 -3.08
N GLY A 303 18.62 -19.85 -3.20
CA GLY A 303 17.21 -19.72 -2.84
C GLY A 303 16.93 -19.44 -1.35
N SER A 304 17.96 -19.39 -0.49
CA SER A 304 17.81 -19.03 0.91
C SER A 304 17.63 -17.53 1.14
N GLU A 305 17.25 -17.15 2.36
CA GLU A 305 17.26 -15.76 2.82
C GLU A 305 18.64 -15.11 2.64
N ALA A 306 19.72 -15.79 3.07
CA ALA A 306 21.07 -15.25 2.92
C ALA A 306 21.44 -14.99 1.45
N ALA A 307 21.07 -15.88 0.53
CA ALA A 307 21.30 -15.64 -0.90
C ALA A 307 20.48 -14.44 -1.42
N ARG A 308 19.27 -14.22 -0.90
CA ARG A 308 18.44 -13.06 -1.24
C ARG A 308 19.04 -11.75 -0.72
N VAL A 309 19.78 -11.76 0.40
CA VAL A 309 20.57 -10.60 0.86
C VAL A 309 21.63 -10.22 -0.18
N GLY A 310 22.38 -11.19 -0.71
CA GLY A 310 23.35 -10.97 -1.79
C GLY A 310 22.70 -10.48 -3.09
N GLN A 311 21.56 -11.05 -3.47
CA GLN A 311 20.79 -10.58 -4.62
C GLN A 311 20.31 -9.14 -4.47
N PHE A 312 19.90 -8.75 -3.26
CA PHE A 312 19.53 -7.37 -2.96
C PHE A 312 20.74 -6.43 -3.07
N ALA A 313 21.90 -6.80 -2.53
CA ALA A 313 23.11 -5.99 -2.68
C ALA A 313 23.41 -5.70 -4.17
N ASN A 314 23.28 -6.71 -5.02
CA ASN A 314 23.54 -6.59 -6.45
C ASN A 314 22.44 -5.81 -7.20
N LYS A 315 21.17 -6.21 -7.08
CA LYS A 315 20.06 -5.72 -7.92
C LYS A 315 19.15 -4.70 -7.22
N GLY A 316 19.42 -4.38 -5.96
CA GLY A 316 18.59 -3.53 -5.12
C GLY A 316 17.17 -4.07 -4.95
N PHE A 317 16.24 -3.14 -4.83
CA PHE A 317 14.82 -3.39 -4.58
C PHE A 317 14.12 -4.29 -5.62
N SER A 318 14.62 -4.36 -6.85
CA SER A 318 14.10 -5.28 -7.87
C SER A 318 14.27 -6.77 -7.47
N ALA A 319 15.27 -7.10 -6.65
CA ALA A 319 15.50 -8.46 -6.16
C ALA A 319 14.37 -8.97 -5.24
N LEU A 320 13.71 -8.06 -4.51
CA LEU A 320 12.68 -8.43 -3.55
C LEU A 320 11.38 -8.91 -4.22
N HIS A 321 11.23 -8.70 -5.52
CA HIS A 321 10.04 -9.12 -6.29
C HIS A 321 10.23 -10.46 -7.02
N GLN A 322 11.45 -11.02 -7.01
CA GLN A 322 11.74 -12.30 -7.65
C GLN A 322 11.22 -13.45 -6.77
N LYS A 323 10.44 -14.36 -7.40
CA LYS A 323 9.93 -15.58 -6.76
C LYS A 323 11.09 -16.51 -6.43
#